data_AF-A0AAV1XJX9-F1
#
_entry.id   AF-A0AAV1XJX9-F1
#
_cell.length_a   1.000
_cell.length_b   1.000
_cell.length_c   1.000
_cell.angle_alpha   90.00
_cell.angle_beta   90.00
_cell.angle_gamma   90.00
#
_symmetry.space_group_name_H-M   'P 1'
#
loop_
_entity.id
_entity.type
_entity.pdbx_description
1 polymer ?
#
loop_
_entity_poly.entity_id
_entity_poly.type
_entity_poly.pdbx_seq_one_letter_code
_entity_poly.pdbx_strand_id
1 'polypeptide(L)'
;MRSCFFSLKLQHSSLSLLPTHMSSSLSMLSLYPFSSFNHRFISNSFSSSSSSSSPQPPVIQTPSRVGFLGLGIMGSPMALNLIHSGIDVTVWNRTKTKCEPLINLGAKYKSSPEEVAASCDVTFAMLADPQSALDVAVGKHGAVNGMAPGKGYVDVSTVDGETSKLISRNIKSAGALFLEAPVSGSKKPAEDGQLIFLTAGDRDLYESVSPFLDIMGKSKFYLGDVGNGAAMKLIVNMIMGRFFHNLSPAIYFHFSWANGSGDTNFSIFPMVHSMMASFSEGLVLSEKVGLDPNVLVQVVSQGAINAPMYSMKGSSMIQSLYPTAFPLKHQQKDLRLALGLAESVSQATPIAAAANELYKVAKAHGLGDQDFSAVIESLKSRFQHSDEH
;
A
#
# COMPACT_ATOMS: atom_id res chain seq x y z
N MET A 1 6.60 29.51 -52.89
CA MET A 1 6.64 30.54 -51.84
C MET A 1 5.47 31.50 -52.03
N ARG A 2 4.39 31.32 -51.26
CA ARG A 2 3.33 32.32 -51.07
C ARG A 2 2.85 32.19 -49.62
N SER A 3 3.15 33.21 -48.83
CA SER A 3 2.75 33.35 -47.43
C SER A 3 1.42 34.11 -47.39
N CYS A 4 0.46 33.61 -46.60
CA CYS A 4 -0.73 34.37 -46.20
C CYS A 4 -0.87 34.28 -44.68
N PHE A 5 -0.71 35.43 -44.03
CA PHE A 5 -1.05 35.69 -42.64
C PHE A 5 -2.58 35.63 -42.47
N PHE A 6 -3.06 34.97 -41.41
CA PHE A 6 -4.42 35.16 -40.91
C PHE A 6 -4.36 35.52 -39.42
N SER A 7 -4.97 36.66 -39.11
CA SER A 7 -5.08 37.27 -37.79
C SER A 7 -6.29 36.69 -37.05
N LEU A 8 -6.09 36.16 -35.84
CA LEU A 8 -7.16 35.67 -34.97
C LEU A 8 -7.69 36.82 -34.10
N LYS A 9 -8.96 37.19 -34.28
CA LYS A 9 -9.71 38.04 -33.34
C LYS A 9 -10.30 37.18 -32.22
N LEU A 10 -9.94 37.51 -30.99
CA LEU A 10 -10.57 37.05 -29.75
C LEU A 10 -11.96 37.71 -29.61
N GLN A 11 -12.98 36.91 -29.33
CA GLN A 11 -14.34 37.39 -29.05
C GLN A 11 -14.72 37.01 -27.62
N HIS A 12 -14.78 38.02 -26.76
CA HIS A 12 -15.33 37.95 -25.40
C HIS A 12 -16.82 37.60 -25.47
N SER A 13 -17.26 36.63 -24.65
CA SER A 13 -18.67 36.36 -24.39
C SER A 13 -18.96 36.39 -22.90
N SER A 14 -20.13 36.93 -22.61
CA SER A 14 -20.55 37.63 -21.41
C SER A 14 -21.10 36.70 -20.33
N LEU A 15 -20.84 37.03 -19.07
CA LEU A 15 -21.56 36.52 -17.90
C LEU A 15 -23.03 36.99 -17.93
N SER A 16 -23.99 36.08 -17.74
CA SER A 16 -25.29 36.42 -17.16
C SER A 16 -26.04 35.20 -16.59
N LEU A 17 -26.49 35.40 -15.34
CA LEU A 17 -27.74 34.93 -14.72
C LEU A 17 -27.85 33.47 -14.21
N LEU A 18 -27.64 33.33 -12.89
CA LEU A 18 -28.25 32.33 -12.01
C LEU A 18 -29.67 32.76 -11.63
N PRO A 19 -30.65 31.84 -11.51
CA PRO A 19 -31.86 32.06 -10.74
C PRO A 19 -31.80 31.38 -9.36
N THR A 20 -32.24 32.13 -8.37
CA THR A 20 -32.52 31.75 -6.98
C THR A 20 -33.97 31.30 -6.78
N HIS A 21 -34.19 30.45 -5.75
CA HIS A 21 -35.43 30.08 -5.04
C HIS A 21 -36.22 28.84 -5.48
N MET A 22 -36.18 27.79 -4.63
CA MET A 22 -37.28 27.22 -3.79
C MET A 22 -36.62 26.20 -2.82
N SER A 23 -36.61 26.37 -1.48
CA SER A 23 -37.67 26.03 -0.51
C SER A 23 -38.24 24.62 -0.73
N SER A 24 -38.38 23.67 0.19
CA SER A 24 -38.19 23.54 1.64
C SER A 24 -38.77 22.15 2.01
N SER A 25 -38.05 21.28 2.72
CA SER A 25 -38.62 20.35 3.72
C SER A 25 -37.54 19.42 4.26
N LEU A 26 -37.22 19.54 5.55
CA LEU A 26 -36.86 18.42 6.43
C LEU A 26 -36.74 19.01 7.84
N SER A 27 -37.88 19.06 8.51
CA SER A 27 -37.98 19.30 9.94
C SER A 27 -38.02 17.96 10.69
N MET A 28 -37.22 17.90 11.75
CA MET A 28 -37.44 17.16 13.00
C MET A 28 -37.50 15.63 13.01
N LEU A 29 -36.53 15.06 13.72
CA LEU A 29 -36.68 14.05 14.80
C LEU A 29 -35.41 14.19 15.68
N SER A 30 -35.39 15.05 16.70
CA SER A 30 -35.61 14.72 18.12
C SER A 30 -34.80 13.49 18.58
N LEU A 31 -33.62 13.67 19.17
CA LEU A 31 -33.39 13.78 20.63
C LEU A 31 -33.82 12.53 21.43
N TYR A 32 -32.82 11.79 21.92
CA TYR A 32 -32.89 11.04 23.17
C TYR A 32 -31.56 11.20 23.92
N PRO A 33 -31.57 11.69 25.18
CA PRO A 33 -30.42 11.68 26.07
C PRO A 33 -30.45 10.43 26.95
N PHE A 34 -29.31 9.79 27.20
CA PHE A 34 -29.19 8.83 28.30
C PHE A 34 -27.94 9.11 29.15
N SER A 35 -28.24 9.81 30.24
CA SER A 35 -27.70 9.76 31.61
C SER A 35 -26.29 9.18 31.84
N SER A 36 -25.43 10.06 32.31
CA SER A 36 -24.28 9.78 33.17
C SER A 36 -24.70 9.02 34.45
N PHE A 37 -24.08 7.87 34.70
CA PHE A 37 -24.12 7.22 36.02
C PHE A 37 -22.86 7.58 36.81
N ASN A 38 -23.05 8.47 37.77
CA ASN A 38 -22.16 8.66 38.91
C ASN A 38 -22.34 7.48 39.87
N HIS A 39 -21.28 6.73 40.15
CA HIS A 39 -21.22 5.91 41.37
C HIS A 39 -20.17 6.47 42.33
N ARG A 40 -20.69 6.80 43.51
CA ARG A 40 -20.00 7.29 44.69
C ARG A 40 -18.86 6.36 45.12
N PHE A 41 -17.77 7.02 45.50
CA PHE A 41 -16.74 6.57 46.42
C PHE A 41 -17.33 5.82 47.63
N ILE A 42 -16.81 4.62 47.87
CA ILE A 42 -16.77 4.00 49.20
C ILE A 42 -15.30 3.83 49.54
N SER A 43 -14.83 4.66 50.47
CA SER A 43 -13.54 4.54 51.12
C SER A 43 -13.57 3.37 52.10
N ASN A 44 -12.76 2.34 51.87
CA ASN A 44 -12.33 1.43 52.92
C ASN A 44 -10.80 1.39 52.94
N SER A 45 -10.26 2.09 53.92
CA SER A 45 -8.88 2.02 54.37
C SER A 45 -8.58 0.65 54.94
N PHE A 46 -7.70 -0.11 54.28
CA PHE A 46 -6.97 -1.22 54.89
C PHE A 46 -5.49 -1.04 54.62
N SER A 47 -4.75 -0.77 55.68
CA SER A 47 -3.30 -0.72 55.70
C SER A 47 -2.76 -2.14 55.91
N SER A 48 -1.96 -2.63 54.97
CA SER A 48 -0.98 -3.68 55.27
C SER A 48 0.14 -3.67 54.24
N SER A 49 1.32 -3.32 54.74
CA SER A 49 2.61 -3.37 54.09
C SER A 49 3.03 -4.79 53.72
N SER A 50 3.32 -5.02 52.45
CA SER A 50 4.21 -6.10 52.02
C SER A 50 4.83 -5.73 50.66
N SER A 51 6.12 -5.45 50.69
CA SER A 51 6.96 -5.17 49.53
C SER A 51 7.11 -6.42 48.66
N SER A 52 6.41 -6.47 47.54
CA SER A 52 6.71 -7.37 46.43
C SER A 52 6.88 -6.52 45.17
N SER A 53 8.13 -6.26 44.81
CA SER A 53 8.48 -5.64 43.54
C SER A 53 8.12 -6.61 42.41
N SER A 54 6.98 -6.38 41.77
CA SER A 54 6.70 -6.96 40.46
C SER A 54 7.72 -6.40 39.46
N PRO A 55 8.33 -7.24 38.61
CA PRO A 55 9.15 -6.72 37.52
C PRO A 55 8.23 -5.92 36.60
N GLN A 56 8.46 -4.60 36.55
CA GLN A 56 7.87 -3.76 35.51
C GLN A 56 8.32 -4.31 34.15
N PRO A 57 7.44 -4.35 33.14
CA PRO A 57 7.87 -4.66 31.78
C PRO A 57 9.00 -3.68 31.39
N PRO A 58 10.03 -4.12 30.65
CA PRO A 58 11.13 -3.26 30.28
C PRO A 58 10.57 -2.02 29.57
N VAL A 59 10.86 -0.85 30.11
CA VAL A 59 10.58 0.42 29.43
C VAL A 59 11.42 0.41 28.16
N ILE A 60 10.81 0.13 27.02
CA ILE A 60 11.46 0.27 25.72
C ILE A 60 11.76 1.77 25.58
N GLN A 61 13.03 2.12 25.78
CA GLN A 61 13.49 3.51 25.72
C GLN A 61 13.32 3.95 24.25
N THR A 62 12.39 4.86 23.98
CA THR A 62 12.17 5.36 22.63
C THR A 62 13.47 6.00 22.13
N PRO A 63 13.98 5.59 20.95
CA PRO A 63 15.21 6.15 20.39
C PRO A 63 15.14 7.67 20.33
N SER A 64 16.18 8.37 20.77
CA SER A 64 16.13 9.84 20.86
C SER A 64 16.70 10.52 19.62
N ARG A 65 17.50 9.82 18.82
CA ARG A 65 18.15 10.35 17.60
C ARG A 65 17.85 9.48 16.40
N VAL A 66 17.26 10.07 15.37
CA VAL A 66 16.83 9.37 14.15
C VAL A 66 17.66 9.82 12.95
N GLY A 67 18.25 8.85 12.25
CA GLY A 67 18.91 9.05 10.97
C GLY A 67 17.91 8.88 9.83
N PHE A 68 18.04 9.66 8.76
CA PHE A 68 17.24 9.48 7.54
C PHE A 68 18.11 9.57 6.28
N LEU A 69 18.20 8.46 5.55
CA LEU A 69 19.01 8.32 4.35
C LEU A 69 18.11 8.32 3.12
N GLY A 70 18.32 9.28 2.22
CA GLY A 70 17.56 9.41 0.97
C GLY A 70 16.39 10.39 1.09
N LEU A 71 16.55 11.55 0.46
CA LEU A 71 15.59 12.65 0.48
C LEU A 71 14.98 12.86 -0.91
N GLY A 72 14.34 11.79 -1.39
CA GLY A 72 13.58 11.77 -2.64
C GLY A 72 12.13 12.24 -2.47
N ILE A 73 11.28 11.89 -3.44
CA ILE A 73 9.84 12.21 -3.42
C ILE A 73 9.15 11.67 -2.16
N MET A 74 9.55 10.49 -1.70
CA MET A 74 8.98 9.86 -0.51
C MET A 74 9.78 10.19 0.76
N GLY A 75 11.11 10.13 0.70
CA GLY A 75 11.94 10.31 1.90
C GLY A 75 11.87 11.71 2.50
N SER A 76 11.79 12.77 1.67
CA SER A 76 11.69 14.15 2.18
C SER A 76 10.45 14.41 3.03
N PRO A 77 9.21 14.11 2.58
CA PRO A 77 8.03 14.31 3.43
C PRO A 77 8.01 13.39 4.66
N MET A 78 8.54 12.16 4.57
CA MET A 78 8.66 11.26 5.72
C MET A 78 9.57 11.84 6.81
N ALA A 79 10.77 12.27 6.44
CA ALA A 79 11.70 12.92 7.37
C ALA A 79 11.14 14.25 7.92
N LEU A 80 10.41 15.00 7.09
CA LEU A 80 9.74 16.23 7.50
C LEU A 80 8.68 15.98 8.60
N ASN A 81 7.88 14.91 8.48
CA ASN A 81 6.90 14.57 9.51
C ASN A 81 7.56 14.24 10.86
N LEU A 82 8.72 13.58 10.84
CA LEU A 82 9.51 13.33 12.06
C LEU A 82 10.02 14.65 12.67
N ILE A 83 10.55 15.57 11.84
CA ILE A 83 11.02 16.89 12.30
C ILE A 83 9.88 17.70 12.91
N HIS A 84 8.71 17.76 12.25
CA HIS A 84 7.53 18.46 12.77
C HIS A 84 6.99 17.87 14.06
N SER A 85 7.27 16.58 14.33
CA SER A 85 6.92 15.91 15.58
C SER A 85 7.97 16.13 16.68
N GLY A 86 8.97 17.00 16.45
CA GLY A 86 10.00 17.35 17.44
C GLY A 86 11.13 16.33 17.57
N ILE A 87 11.26 15.38 16.62
CA ILE A 87 12.32 14.37 16.65
C ILE A 87 13.64 14.96 16.16
N ASP A 88 14.75 14.63 16.84
CA ASP A 88 16.11 15.01 16.42
C ASP A 88 16.54 14.16 15.21
N VAL A 89 16.35 14.72 14.01
CA VAL A 89 16.63 14.05 12.74
C VAL A 89 17.98 14.48 12.17
N THR A 90 18.82 13.50 11.85
CA THR A 90 20.06 13.68 11.07
C THR A 90 19.87 13.09 9.68
N VAL A 91 20.05 13.91 8.64
CA VAL A 91 19.79 13.52 7.26
C VAL A 91 21.06 13.33 6.44
N TRP A 92 20.96 12.46 5.46
CA TRP A 92 21.90 12.37 4.35
C TRP A 92 21.17 12.12 3.04
N ASN A 93 21.70 12.68 1.96
CA ASN A 93 21.29 12.35 0.61
C ASN A 93 22.49 12.50 -0.33
N ARG A 94 22.58 11.62 -1.34
CA ARG A 94 23.64 11.65 -2.37
C ARG A 94 23.82 13.04 -2.99
N THR A 95 22.72 13.74 -3.25
CA THR A 95 22.72 15.14 -3.67
C THR A 95 22.49 16.03 -2.45
N LYS A 96 23.54 16.71 -1.97
CA LYS A 96 23.50 17.54 -0.74
C LYS A 96 22.41 18.60 -0.75
N THR A 97 22.17 19.26 -1.88
CA THR A 97 21.17 20.35 -1.99
C THR A 97 19.75 19.89 -1.64
N LYS A 98 19.42 18.60 -1.78
CA LYS A 98 18.12 18.06 -1.34
C LYS A 98 17.95 18.03 0.19
N CYS A 99 19.03 18.16 0.96
CA CYS A 99 18.99 18.23 2.41
C CYS A 99 18.67 19.64 2.93
N GLU A 100 18.99 20.69 2.15
CA GLU A 100 18.89 22.10 2.58
C GLU A 100 17.50 22.48 3.11
N PRO A 101 16.38 22.08 2.49
CA PRO A 101 15.05 22.39 3.03
C PRO A 101 14.83 21.84 4.44
N LEU A 102 15.33 20.64 4.73
CA LEU A 102 15.18 20.00 6.05
C LEU A 102 16.19 20.57 7.06
N ILE A 103 17.40 20.92 6.61
CA ILE A 103 18.41 21.57 7.46
C ILE A 103 17.88 22.93 7.95
N ASN A 104 17.24 23.70 7.08
CA ASN A 104 16.63 24.98 7.44
C ASN A 104 15.47 24.83 8.46
N LEU A 105 14.92 23.63 8.59
CA LEU A 105 13.88 23.28 9.55
C LEU A 105 14.43 22.59 10.82
N GLY A 106 15.76 22.56 10.99
CA GLY A 106 16.42 22.05 12.19
C GLY A 106 17.04 20.66 12.05
N ALA A 107 16.97 20.02 10.88
CA ALA A 107 17.66 18.75 10.68
C ALA A 107 19.19 18.92 10.70
N LYS A 108 19.88 17.95 11.31
CA LYS A 108 21.34 17.86 11.23
C LYS A 108 21.75 17.20 9.92
N TYR A 109 22.96 17.47 9.45
CA TYR A 109 23.50 16.88 8.22
C TYR A 109 24.82 16.17 8.49
N LYS A 110 25.03 15.03 7.84
CA LYS A 110 26.30 14.32 7.77
C LYS A 110 26.69 14.03 6.33
N SER A 111 27.99 13.82 6.09
CA SER A 111 28.52 13.73 4.73
C SER A 111 28.35 12.35 4.08
N SER A 112 28.13 11.32 4.90
CA SER A 112 28.02 9.92 4.49
C SER A 112 26.95 9.14 5.29
N PRO A 113 26.44 8.02 4.75
CA PRO A 113 25.56 7.10 5.48
C PRO A 113 26.17 6.56 6.78
N GLU A 114 27.46 6.21 6.77
CA GLU A 114 28.18 5.75 7.97
C GLU A 114 28.18 6.79 9.10
N GLU A 115 28.38 8.07 8.78
CA GLU A 115 28.37 9.15 9.78
C GLU A 115 26.98 9.36 10.38
N VAL A 116 25.91 9.26 9.57
CA VAL A 116 24.52 9.31 10.07
C VAL A 116 24.30 8.15 11.04
N ALA A 117 24.57 6.92 10.60
CA ALA A 117 24.38 5.71 11.39
C ALA A 117 25.16 5.75 12.72
N ALA A 118 26.40 6.23 12.70
CA ALA A 118 27.22 6.38 13.90
C ALA A 118 26.60 7.38 14.90
N SER A 119 25.97 8.45 14.41
CA SER A 119 25.39 9.52 15.24
C SER A 119 23.96 9.30 15.72
N CYS A 120 23.26 8.27 15.22
CA CYS A 120 21.85 8.02 15.49
C CYS A 120 21.61 6.66 16.18
N ASP A 121 20.49 6.53 16.87
CA ASP A 121 20.11 5.28 17.54
C ASP A 121 19.37 4.37 16.54
N VAL A 122 18.53 4.97 15.69
CA VAL A 122 17.85 4.29 14.58
C VAL A 122 18.06 5.08 13.29
N THR A 123 18.31 4.39 12.18
CA THR A 123 18.49 5.01 10.86
C THR A 123 17.50 4.45 9.86
N PHE A 124 16.62 5.30 9.34
CA PHE A 124 15.72 4.98 8.24
C PHE A 124 16.41 5.19 6.89
N ALA A 125 16.06 4.38 5.90
CA ALA A 125 16.58 4.54 4.54
C ALA A 125 15.46 4.41 3.49
N MET A 126 15.31 5.42 2.63
CA MET A 126 14.31 5.48 1.56
C MET A 126 14.96 5.74 0.20
N LEU A 127 15.34 4.67 -0.49
CA LEU A 127 16.14 4.69 -1.71
C LEU A 127 15.30 4.30 -2.94
N ALA A 128 15.85 4.59 -4.13
CA ALA A 128 15.14 4.45 -5.40
C ALA A 128 15.01 3.00 -5.89
N ASP A 129 16.03 2.18 -5.66
CA ASP A 129 16.17 0.85 -6.23
C ASP A 129 17.07 -0.05 -5.33
N PRO A 130 17.08 -1.38 -5.57
CA PRO A 130 17.93 -2.32 -4.83
C PRO A 130 19.42 -1.98 -4.81
N GLN A 131 19.98 -1.49 -5.92
CA GLN A 131 21.40 -1.13 -5.98
C GLN A 131 21.70 0.05 -5.06
N SER A 132 20.86 1.08 -5.09
CA SER A 132 20.99 2.26 -4.22
C SER A 132 20.84 1.88 -2.75
N ALA A 133 19.92 0.97 -2.42
CA ALA A 133 19.74 0.46 -1.06
C ALA A 133 20.99 -0.29 -0.57
N LEU A 134 21.56 -1.18 -1.41
CA LEU A 134 22.81 -1.89 -1.10
C LEU A 134 23.99 -0.92 -0.94
N ASP A 135 24.18 0.01 -1.86
CA ASP A 135 25.30 0.96 -1.80
C ASP A 135 25.26 1.82 -0.53
N VAL A 136 24.06 2.27 -0.14
CA VAL A 136 23.86 3.08 1.06
C VAL A 136 23.96 2.26 2.33
N ALA A 137 23.51 1.01 2.33
CA ALA A 137 23.56 0.16 3.53
C ALA A 137 24.94 -0.46 3.76
N VAL A 138 25.54 -1.04 2.72
CA VAL A 138 26.73 -1.92 2.81
C VAL A 138 27.90 -1.49 1.93
N GLY A 139 27.80 -0.37 1.21
CA GLY A 139 28.90 0.16 0.39
C GLY A 139 30.10 0.65 1.21
N LYS A 140 31.13 1.16 0.53
CA LYS A 140 32.40 1.60 1.16
C LYS A 140 32.22 2.58 2.32
N HIS A 141 31.25 3.50 2.21
CA HIS A 141 30.87 4.46 3.25
C HIS A 141 29.42 4.21 3.73
N GLY A 142 28.98 2.95 3.66
CA GLY A 142 27.62 2.53 3.93
C GLY A 142 27.29 2.59 5.41
N ALA A 143 25.99 2.61 5.71
CA ALA A 143 25.47 2.70 7.07
C ALA A 143 26.04 1.62 8.00
N VAL A 144 26.34 0.41 7.48
CA VAL A 144 26.93 -0.71 8.22
C VAL A 144 28.21 -0.34 8.98
N ASN A 145 29.04 0.56 8.46
CA ASN A 145 30.28 0.99 9.12
C ASN A 145 30.04 1.86 10.37
N GLY A 146 28.85 2.46 10.49
CA GLY A 146 28.42 3.23 11.65
C GLY A 146 27.51 2.46 12.61
N MET A 147 27.22 1.19 12.30
CA MET A 147 26.38 0.32 13.12
C MET A 147 27.17 -0.32 14.26
N ALA A 148 26.46 -0.61 15.35
CA ALA A 148 26.98 -1.19 16.58
C ALA A 148 25.82 -1.77 17.41
N PRO A 149 26.09 -2.60 18.43
CA PRO A 149 25.08 -3.06 19.38
C PRO A 149 24.22 -1.92 19.94
N GLY A 150 22.90 -2.15 19.99
CA GLY A 150 21.91 -1.18 20.45
C GLY A 150 21.40 -0.20 19.38
N LYS A 151 21.94 -0.25 18.15
CA LYS A 151 21.44 0.53 17.01
C LYS A 151 20.48 -0.26 16.12
N GLY A 152 19.63 0.46 15.39
CA GLY A 152 18.71 -0.11 14.41
C GLY A 152 18.84 0.50 13.01
N TYR A 153 18.70 -0.34 11.98
CA TYR A 153 18.54 0.09 10.60
C TYR A 153 17.17 -0.32 10.08
N VAL A 154 16.40 0.65 9.58
CA VAL A 154 15.06 0.44 9.04
C VAL A 154 15.03 0.80 7.56
N ASP A 155 15.02 -0.20 6.69
CA ASP A 155 14.93 0.03 5.25
C ASP A 155 13.47 0.12 4.81
N VAL A 156 13.02 1.33 4.45
CA VAL A 156 11.65 1.61 3.97
C VAL A 156 11.58 1.64 2.43
N SER A 157 12.68 1.29 1.75
CA SER A 157 12.77 1.23 0.30
C SER A 157 11.94 0.09 -0.28
N THR A 158 11.56 0.20 -1.55
CA THR A 158 10.97 -0.95 -2.29
C THR A 158 12.09 -1.75 -2.95
N VAL A 159 12.38 -2.93 -2.40
CA VAL A 159 13.41 -3.87 -2.90
C VAL A 159 12.83 -5.29 -3.00
N ASP A 160 13.58 -6.21 -3.60
CA ASP A 160 13.28 -7.63 -3.55
C ASP A 160 13.76 -8.27 -2.24
N GLY A 161 13.24 -9.48 -1.93
CA GLY A 161 13.55 -10.18 -0.69
C GLY A 161 15.02 -10.59 -0.55
N GLU A 162 15.72 -10.88 -1.65
CA GLU A 162 17.14 -11.28 -1.59
C GLU A 162 18.04 -10.08 -1.26
N THR A 163 17.74 -8.92 -1.85
CA THR A 163 18.38 -7.66 -1.49
C THR A 163 18.19 -7.34 0.00
N SER A 164 16.95 -7.42 0.50
CA SER A 164 16.65 -7.14 1.92
C SER A 164 17.38 -8.10 2.88
N LYS A 165 17.38 -9.41 2.59
CA LYS A 165 18.14 -10.40 3.37
C LYS A 165 19.64 -10.16 3.33
N LEU A 166 20.19 -9.71 2.20
CA LEU A 166 21.61 -9.36 2.09
C LEU A 166 21.96 -8.16 2.98
N ILE A 167 21.15 -7.10 2.95
CA ILE A 167 21.33 -5.94 3.83
C ILE A 167 21.22 -6.38 5.30
N SER A 168 20.17 -7.14 5.63
CA SER A 168 19.94 -7.65 6.98
C SER A 168 21.14 -8.40 7.54
N ARG A 169 21.70 -9.36 6.78
CA ARG A 169 22.87 -10.14 7.21
C ARG A 169 24.07 -9.25 7.53
N ASN A 170 24.35 -8.25 6.70
CA ASN A 170 25.49 -7.35 6.91
C ASN A 170 25.27 -6.41 8.11
N ILE A 171 24.08 -5.81 8.23
CA ILE A 171 23.73 -4.96 9.38
C ILE A 171 23.82 -5.74 10.70
N LYS A 172 23.27 -6.96 10.73
CA LYS A 172 23.32 -7.85 11.90
C LYS A 172 24.74 -8.30 12.23
N SER A 173 25.61 -8.48 11.23
CA SER A 173 27.03 -8.81 11.44
C SER A 173 27.81 -7.68 12.12
N ALA A 174 27.34 -6.43 11.99
CA ALA A 174 27.86 -5.28 12.74
C ALA A 174 27.24 -5.14 14.16
N GLY A 175 26.38 -6.08 14.57
CA GLY A 175 25.74 -6.10 15.89
C GLY A 175 24.48 -5.25 16.02
N ALA A 176 24.01 -4.60 14.96
CA ALA A 176 22.78 -3.82 14.96
C ALA A 176 21.54 -4.67 14.59
N LEU A 177 20.36 -4.14 14.92
CA LEU A 177 19.08 -4.72 14.51
C LEU A 177 18.68 -4.23 13.11
N PHE A 178 17.93 -5.03 12.38
CA PHE A 178 17.43 -4.74 11.05
C PHE A 178 15.92 -4.98 10.93
N LEU A 179 15.24 -4.02 10.32
CA LEU A 179 13.83 -4.10 9.95
C LEU A 179 13.68 -3.64 8.50
N GLU A 180 13.01 -4.45 7.67
CA GLU A 180 12.44 -3.93 6.42
C GLU A 180 11.04 -3.40 6.71
N ALA A 181 10.69 -2.28 6.09
CA ALA A 181 9.41 -1.63 6.26
C ALA A 181 8.95 -0.90 4.98
N PRO A 182 8.93 -1.57 3.80
CA PRO A 182 8.42 -0.96 2.58
C PRO A 182 7.00 -0.41 2.77
N VAL A 183 6.69 0.67 2.04
CA VAL A 183 5.44 1.41 2.23
C VAL A 183 4.47 1.28 1.07
N SER A 184 3.17 1.23 1.36
CA SER A 184 2.10 1.50 0.39
C SER A 184 1.55 2.91 0.60
N GLY A 185 1.33 3.62 -0.52
CA GLY A 185 1.09 5.06 -0.55
C GLY A 185 2.08 5.78 -1.46
N SER A 186 1.69 6.96 -1.93
CA SER A 186 2.52 7.82 -2.79
C SER A 186 2.89 9.11 -2.05
N LYS A 187 3.32 10.14 -2.79
CA LYS A 187 3.77 11.43 -2.25
C LYS A 187 2.78 12.05 -1.27
N LYS A 188 1.50 12.16 -1.64
CA LYS A 188 0.49 12.81 -0.79
C LYS A 188 0.25 12.06 0.53
N PRO A 189 0.05 10.73 0.54
CA PRO A 189 0.07 9.95 1.78
C PRO A 189 1.36 10.10 2.60
N ALA A 190 2.53 10.25 1.96
CA ALA A 190 3.77 10.50 2.68
C ALA A 190 3.79 11.89 3.35
N GLU A 191 3.33 12.93 2.65
CA GLU A 191 3.17 14.29 3.19
C GLU A 191 2.19 14.32 4.37
N ASP A 192 1.12 13.52 4.32
CA ASP A 192 0.05 13.54 5.32
C ASP A 192 0.24 12.54 6.48
N GLY A 193 1.32 11.75 6.49
CA GLY A 193 1.53 10.72 7.51
C GLY A 193 0.51 9.57 7.41
N GLN A 194 0.11 9.21 6.19
CA GLN A 194 -0.96 8.23 5.89
C GLN A 194 -0.45 6.99 5.14
N LEU A 195 0.86 6.74 5.18
CA LEU A 195 1.46 5.53 4.63
C LEU A 195 1.00 4.26 5.36
N ILE A 196 1.12 3.14 4.66
CA ILE A 196 0.92 1.80 5.22
C ILE A 196 2.27 1.10 5.22
N PHE A 197 2.78 0.74 6.39
CA PHE A 197 4.06 0.05 6.52
C PHE A 197 3.89 -1.47 6.49
N LEU A 198 4.68 -2.15 5.65
CA LEU A 198 4.70 -3.61 5.50
C LEU A 198 6.00 -4.12 6.12
N THR A 199 5.99 -4.31 7.43
CA THR A 199 7.22 -4.53 8.22
C THR A 199 7.56 -5.99 8.38
N ALA A 200 8.84 -6.34 8.35
CA ALA A 200 9.35 -7.67 8.68
C ALA A 200 10.80 -7.59 9.17
N GLY A 201 11.25 -8.53 9.99
CA GLY A 201 12.58 -8.55 10.61
C GLY A 201 12.53 -8.51 12.13
N ASP A 202 13.49 -7.82 12.75
CA ASP A 202 13.66 -7.88 14.20
C ASP A 202 12.47 -7.27 14.96
N ARG A 203 11.81 -8.10 15.79
CA ARG A 203 10.60 -7.72 16.52
C ARG A 203 10.84 -6.59 17.52
N ASP A 204 11.96 -6.64 18.24
CA ASP A 204 12.34 -5.60 19.21
C ASP A 204 12.55 -4.25 18.51
N LEU A 205 13.16 -4.27 17.32
CA LEU A 205 13.33 -3.06 16.52
C LEU A 205 11.97 -2.53 16.06
N TYR A 206 11.09 -3.38 15.54
CA TYR A 206 9.71 -3.01 15.16
C TYR A 206 8.97 -2.31 16.31
N GLU A 207 9.04 -2.83 17.52
CA GLU A 207 8.38 -2.22 18.69
C GLU A 207 9.00 -0.89 19.07
N SER A 208 10.33 -0.80 19.10
CA SER A 208 11.04 0.45 19.43
C SER A 208 10.83 1.58 18.42
N VAL A 209 10.67 1.25 17.13
CA VAL A 209 10.46 2.23 16.04
C VAL A 209 9.00 2.50 15.72
N SER A 210 8.07 1.74 16.32
CA SER A 210 6.63 1.89 16.11
C SER A 210 6.15 3.34 16.22
N PRO A 211 6.56 4.15 17.23
CA PRO A 211 6.13 5.54 17.32
C PRO A 211 6.53 6.39 16.10
N PHE A 212 7.69 6.12 15.48
CA PHE A 212 8.12 6.82 14.26
C PHE A 212 7.31 6.37 13.04
N LEU A 213 6.98 5.08 12.96
CA LEU A 213 6.11 4.57 11.91
C LEU A 213 4.71 5.18 12.01
N ASP A 214 4.19 5.39 13.22
CA ASP A 214 2.88 6.01 13.46
C ASP A 214 2.84 7.51 13.13
N ILE A 215 3.97 8.21 13.21
CA ILE A 215 4.10 9.60 12.72
C ILE A 215 4.02 9.65 11.18
N MET A 216 4.62 8.66 10.51
CA MET A 216 4.75 8.64 9.06
C MET A 216 3.61 7.90 8.35
N GLY A 217 2.76 7.19 9.10
CA GLY A 217 1.75 6.30 8.54
C GLY A 217 0.53 6.10 9.40
N LYS A 218 -0.55 5.65 8.75
CA LYS A 218 -1.83 5.37 9.40
C LYS A 218 -1.96 3.92 9.87
N SER A 219 -1.16 3.02 9.31
CA SER A 219 -1.17 1.61 9.67
C SER A 219 0.17 0.93 9.40
N LYS A 220 0.41 -0.15 10.13
CA LYS A 220 1.62 -0.96 10.05
C LYS A 220 1.28 -2.43 10.27
N PHE A 221 1.86 -3.30 9.47
CA PHE A 221 1.69 -4.76 9.54
C PHE A 221 3.04 -5.40 9.86
N TYR A 222 3.08 -6.31 10.82
CA TYR A 222 4.26 -7.12 11.10
C TYR A 222 4.11 -8.49 10.45
N LEU A 223 4.97 -8.78 9.48
CA LEU A 223 4.87 -9.89 8.54
C LEU A 223 5.90 -10.99 8.83
N GLY A 224 6.52 -10.98 10.02
CA GLY A 224 7.47 -11.99 10.46
C GLY A 224 8.87 -11.74 9.92
N ASP A 225 9.43 -12.72 9.23
CA ASP A 225 10.85 -12.75 8.83
C ASP A 225 11.20 -11.82 7.66
N VAL A 226 12.47 -11.41 7.61
CA VAL A 226 13.00 -10.56 6.54
C VAL A 226 12.76 -11.18 5.16
N GLY A 227 12.21 -10.37 4.26
CA GLY A 227 11.79 -10.75 2.91
C GLY A 227 10.27 -10.74 2.76
N ASN A 228 9.51 -10.92 3.85
CA ASN A 228 8.05 -10.98 3.81
C ASN A 228 7.42 -9.60 3.55
N GLY A 229 7.99 -8.53 4.07
CA GLY A 229 7.58 -7.15 3.79
C GLY A 229 7.84 -6.77 2.33
N ALA A 230 9.03 -7.11 1.82
CA ALA A 230 9.38 -6.94 0.41
C ALA A 230 8.40 -7.72 -0.50
N ALA A 231 8.16 -9.00 -0.21
CA ALA A 231 7.23 -9.85 -0.97
C ALA A 231 5.81 -9.27 -0.99
N MET A 232 5.27 -8.89 0.18
CA MET A 232 3.94 -8.27 0.27
C MET A 232 3.87 -6.97 -0.55
N LYS A 233 4.90 -6.12 -0.49
CA LYS A 233 4.95 -4.88 -1.27
C LYS A 233 4.93 -5.12 -2.78
N LEU A 234 5.69 -6.11 -3.26
CA LEU A 234 5.72 -6.46 -4.68
C LEU A 234 4.38 -7.04 -5.15
N ILE A 235 3.72 -7.86 -4.35
CA ILE A 235 2.37 -8.38 -4.64
C ILE A 235 1.37 -7.22 -4.74
N VAL A 236 1.36 -6.29 -3.78
CA VAL A 236 0.49 -5.11 -3.81
C VAL A 236 0.74 -4.25 -5.05
N ASN A 237 2.01 -4.00 -5.38
CA ASN A 237 2.37 -3.22 -6.57
C ASN A 237 1.97 -3.93 -7.87
N MET A 238 2.06 -5.26 -7.93
CA MET A 238 1.60 -6.06 -9.07
C MET A 238 0.09 -5.91 -9.29
N ILE A 239 -0.70 -6.05 -8.22
CA ILE A 239 -2.16 -5.84 -8.28
C ILE A 239 -2.45 -4.39 -8.70
N MET A 240 -1.69 -3.43 -8.16
CA MET A 240 -1.85 -2.02 -8.46
C MET A 240 -1.59 -1.68 -9.93
N GLY A 241 -0.50 -2.19 -10.50
CA GLY A 241 -0.19 -1.99 -11.92
C GLY A 241 -1.32 -2.50 -12.82
N ARG A 242 -1.87 -3.67 -12.51
CA ARG A 242 -3.00 -4.25 -13.27
C ARG A 242 -4.30 -3.49 -13.05
N PHE A 243 -4.55 -3.02 -11.83
CA PHE A 243 -5.72 -2.19 -11.51
C PHE A 243 -5.75 -0.90 -12.35
N PHE A 244 -4.66 -0.14 -12.40
CA PHE A 244 -4.60 1.08 -13.22
C PHE A 244 -4.65 0.80 -14.72
N HIS A 245 -4.05 -0.31 -15.17
CA HIS A 245 -4.19 -0.72 -16.56
C HIS A 245 -5.64 -1.12 -16.91
N ASN A 246 -6.42 -1.66 -15.97
CA ASN A 246 -7.84 -1.95 -16.18
C ASN A 246 -8.71 -0.68 -16.23
N LEU A 247 -8.30 0.40 -15.53
CA LEU A 247 -8.99 1.69 -15.57
C LEU A 247 -8.78 2.47 -16.88
N SER A 248 -7.60 2.37 -17.49
CA SER A 248 -7.26 3.16 -18.68
C SER A 248 -8.20 2.94 -19.88
N PRO A 249 -8.49 1.70 -20.31
CA PRO A 249 -9.48 1.44 -21.35
C PRO A 249 -10.90 1.82 -20.91
N ALA A 250 -11.28 1.60 -19.64
CA ALA A 250 -12.62 1.93 -19.14
C ALA A 250 -12.90 3.44 -19.24
N ILE A 251 -11.91 4.28 -18.91
CA ILE A 251 -12.01 5.74 -19.07
C ILE A 251 -12.11 6.11 -20.56
N TYR A 252 -11.29 5.50 -21.42
CA TYR A 252 -11.28 5.81 -22.85
C TYR A 252 -12.60 5.38 -23.54
N PHE A 253 -13.11 4.19 -23.21
CA PHE A 253 -14.41 3.71 -23.68
C PHE A 253 -15.56 4.57 -23.16
N HIS A 254 -15.53 4.98 -21.89
CA HIS A 254 -16.56 5.87 -21.33
C HIS A 254 -16.60 7.22 -22.07
N PHE A 255 -15.45 7.83 -22.36
CA PHE A 255 -15.40 9.09 -23.12
C PHE A 255 -15.80 8.94 -24.59
N SER A 256 -15.44 7.84 -25.25
CA SER A 256 -15.82 7.63 -26.65
C SER A 256 -17.30 7.27 -26.83
N TRP A 257 -17.93 6.66 -25.82
CA TRP A 257 -19.35 6.23 -25.85
C TRP A 257 -20.30 7.25 -25.21
N ALA A 258 -19.84 8.12 -24.32
CA ALA A 258 -20.64 9.25 -23.81
C ALA A 258 -21.12 10.20 -24.93
N ASN A 259 -20.49 10.15 -26.12
CA ASN A 259 -20.92 10.87 -27.32
C ASN A 259 -21.94 10.12 -28.20
N GLY A 260 -22.42 8.93 -27.80
CA GLY A 260 -23.43 8.17 -28.55
C GLY A 260 -24.11 7.07 -27.74
N SER A 261 -25.37 7.30 -27.35
CA SER A 261 -26.33 6.32 -26.81
C SER A 261 -25.86 5.48 -25.59
N GLY A 262 -26.11 5.99 -24.39
CA GLY A 262 -27.19 5.46 -23.54
C GLY A 262 -26.97 4.22 -22.65
N ASP A 263 -25.83 3.53 -22.64
CA ASP A 263 -25.66 2.37 -21.75
C ASP A 263 -24.25 2.29 -21.12
N THR A 264 -24.05 3.00 -20.01
CA THR A 264 -22.77 3.05 -19.28
C THR A 264 -22.38 1.72 -18.61
N ASN A 265 -23.35 0.82 -18.43
CA ASN A 265 -23.18 -0.46 -17.75
C ASN A 265 -22.19 -1.39 -18.48
N PHE A 266 -22.18 -1.40 -19.82
CA PHE A 266 -21.37 -2.36 -20.60
C PHE A 266 -19.85 -2.16 -20.46
N SER A 267 -19.42 -0.94 -20.16
CA SER A 267 -17.99 -0.58 -20.01
C SER A 267 -17.39 -0.96 -18.65
N ILE A 268 -18.22 -1.05 -17.60
CA ILE A 268 -17.78 -1.30 -16.23
C ILE A 268 -17.56 -2.80 -15.99
N PHE A 269 -18.36 -3.66 -16.63
CA PHE A 269 -18.28 -5.10 -16.44
C PHE A 269 -16.88 -5.65 -16.78
N PRO A 270 -16.30 -5.52 -18.00
CA PRO A 270 -14.98 -6.08 -18.34
C PRO A 270 -13.85 -5.71 -17.37
N MET A 271 -13.92 -4.52 -16.79
CA MET A 271 -12.98 -4.00 -15.80
C MET A 271 -13.05 -4.79 -14.48
N VAL A 272 -14.26 -4.98 -13.93
CA VAL A 272 -14.48 -5.77 -12.69
C VAL A 272 -13.90 -7.19 -12.84
N HIS A 273 -14.05 -7.78 -14.01
CA HIS A 273 -13.65 -9.17 -14.25
C HIS A 273 -12.13 -9.34 -14.26
N SER A 274 -11.43 -8.42 -14.92
CA SER A 274 -9.97 -8.37 -15.01
C SER A 274 -9.34 -8.00 -13.66
N MET A 275 -10.01 -7.15 -12.89
CA MET A 275 -9.64 -6.84 -11.50
C MET A 275 -9.73 -8.07 -10.59
N MET A 276 -10.78 -8.89 -10.73
CA MET A 276 -10.94 -10.12 -9.94
C MET A 276 -9.87 -11.16 -10.27
N ALA A 277 -9.57 -11.36 -11.56
CA ALA A 277 -8.48 -12.25 -11.98
C ALA A 277 -7.12 -11.78 -11.44
N SER A 278 -6.83 -10.47 -11.52
CA SER A 278 -5.58 -9.88 -11.00
C SER A 278 -5.47 -10.03 -9.47
N PHE A 279 -6.59 -9.87 -8.76
CA PHE A 279 -6.64 -10.08 -7.31
C PHE A 279 -6.45 -11.56 -6.93
N SER A 280 -7.01 -12.47 -7.73
CA SER A 280 -6.83 -13.92 -7.57
C SER A 280 -5.36 -14.32 -7.71
N GLU A 281 -4.65 -13.80 -8.72
CA GLU A 281 -3.21 -14.01 -8.87
C GLU A 281 -2.43 -13.53 -7.64
N GLY A 282 -2.79 -12.37 -7.10
CA GLY A 282 -2.17 -11.83 -5.88
C GLY A 282 -2.39 -12.70 -4.65
N LEU A 283 -3.61 -13.19 -4.42
CA LEU A 283 -3.94 -14.09 -3.31
C LEU A 283 -3.16 -15.41 -3.41
N VAL A 284 -3.16 -16.06 -4.57
CA VAL A 284 -2.43 -17.31 -4.79
C VAL A 284 -0.93 -17.11 -4.65
N LEU A 285 -0.38 -16.01 -5.17
CA LEU A 285 1.03 -15.69 -5.01
C LEU A 285 1.39 -15.46 -3.54
N SER A 286 0.55 -14.75 -2.78
CA SER A 286 0.78 -14.51 -1.35
C SER A 286 0.83 -15.80 -0.54
N GLU A 287 -0.11 -16.72 -0.78
CA GLU A 287 -0.11 -18.05 -0.16
C GLU A 287 1.15 -18.83 -0.51
N LYS A 288 1.56 -18.80 -1.79
CA LYS A 288 2.71 -19.55 -2.31
C LYS A 288 4.06 -19.07 -1.76
N VAL A 289 4.15 -17.79 -1.39
CA VAL A 289 5.34 -17.24 -0.69
C VAL A 289 5.22 -17.30 0.83
N GLY A 290 4.20 -17.97 1.38
CA GLY A 290 4.02 -18.19 2.82
C GLY A 290 3.42 -17.01 3.58
N LEU A 291 2.82 -16.03 2.90
CA LEU A 291 2.11 -14.93 3.53
C LEU A 291 0.64 -15.30 3.75
N ASP A 292 0.05 -14.82 4.86
CA ASP A 292 -1.39 -14.96 5.10
C ASP A 292 -2.20 -14.12 4.09
N PRO A 293 -3.01 -14.74 3.21
CA PRO A 293 -3.80 -14.02 2.22
C PRO A 293 -4.80 -13.03 2.86
N ASN A 294 -5.25 -13.28 4.10
CA ASN A 294 -6.15 -12.35 4.80
C ASN A 294 -5.47 -11.01 5.08
N VAL A 295 -4.17 -11.03 5.38
CA VAL A 295 -3.39 -9.81 5.57
C VAL A 295 -3.26 -9.04 4.26
N LEU A 296 -3.09 -9.73 3.12
CA LEU A 296 -3.11 -9.08 1.81
C LEU A 296 -4.45 -8.36 1.56
N VAL A 297 -5.59 -8.99 1.86
CA VAL A 297 -6.91 -8.34 1.75
C VAL A 297 -6.95 -7.05 2.58
N GLN A 298 -6.51 -7.10 3.83
CA GLN A 298 -6.50 -5.94 4.73
C GLN A 298 -5.61 -4.80 4.19
N VAL A 299 -4.41 -5.12 3.70
CA VAL A 299 -3.48 -4.15 3.12
C VAL A 299 -4.10 -3.49 1.88
N VAL A 300 -4.69 -4.28 0.98
CA VAL A 300 -5.36 -3.78 -0.24
C VAL A 300 -6.56 -2.89 0.11
N SER A 301 -7.37 -3.27 1.10
CA SER A 301 -8.54 -2.50 1.54
C SER A 301 -8.19 -1.14 2.16
N GLN A 302 -6.98 -0.96 2.66
CA GLN A 302 -6.53 0.32 3.21
C GLN A 302 -5.74 1.17 2.19
N GLY A 303 -5.24 0.54 1.13
CA GLY A 303 -4.36 1.13 0.13
C GLY A 303 -5.07 1.86 -1.01
N ALA A 304 -4.29 2.34 -1.98
CA ALA A 304 -4.77 3.14 -3.10
C ALA A 304 -5.67 2.37 -4.09
N ILE A 305 -5.65 1.04 -4.05
CA ILE A 305 -6.42 0.15 -4.93
C ILE A 305 -7.60 -0.50 -4.24
N ASN A 306 -8.05 0.08 -3.13
CA ASN A 306 -9.23 -0.42 -2.44
C ASN A 306 -10.45 -0.42 -3.38
N ALA A 307 -11.10 -1.57 -3.49
CA ALA A 307 -12.40 -1.74 -4.11
C ALA A 307 -13.27 -2.63 -3.21
N PRO A 308 -14.55 -2.29 -2.97
CA PRO A 308 -15.43 -3.08 -2.10
C PRO A 308 -15.49 -4.57 -2.45
N MET A 309 -15.31 -4.92 -3.73
CA MET A 309 -15.30 -6.32 -4.16
C MET A 309 -14.17 -7.14 -3.52
N TYR A 310 -13.00 -6.55 -3.25
CA TYR A 310 -11.84 -7.26 -2.72
C TYR A 310 -12.09 -7.72 -1.28
N SER A 311 -12.68 -6.87 -0.44
CA SER A 311 -13.04 -7.24 0.93
C SER A 311 -14.24 -8.18 0.96
N MET A 312 -15.26 -7.96 0.11
CA MET A 312 -16.45 -8.81 0.06
C MET A 312 -16.16 -10.23 -0.43
N LYS A 313 -15.31 -10.38 -1.46
CA LYS A 313 -15.03 -11.68 -2.10
C LYS A 313 -13.76 -12.34 -1.59
N GLY A 314 -12.80 -11.57 -1.08
CA GLY A 314 -11.51 -12.10 -0.63
C GLY A 314 -11.63 -13.22 0.41
N SER A 315 -12.47 -13.04 1.43
CA SER A 315 -12.70 -14.08 2.45
C SER A 315 -13.25 -15.38 1.86
N SER A 316 -14.22 -15.26 0.96
CA SER A 316 -14.84 -16.38 0.22
C SER A 316 -13.82 -17.12 -0.64
N MET A 317 -12.96 -16.38 -1.35
CA MET A 317 -11.89 -16.94 -2.19
C MET A 317 -10.83 -17.69 -1.38
N ILE A 318 -10.43 -17.15 -0.23
CA ILE A 318 -9.47 -17.78 0.68
C ILE A 318 -10.05 -19.08 1.25
N GLN A 319 -11.33 -19.06 1.64
CA GLN A 319 -12.02 -20.23 2.20
C GLN A 319 -12.45 -21.25 1.15
N SER A 320 -12.28 -20.95 -0.14
CA SER A 320 -12.79 -21.75 -1.26
C SER A 320 -14.31 -22.01 -1.18
N LEU A 321 -15.05 -21.00 -0.71
CA LEU A 321 -16.51 -21.01 -0.60
C LEU A 321 -17.08 -19.94 -1.50
N TYR A 322 -17.89 -20.33 -2.48
CA TYR A 322 -18.30 -19.44 -3.56
C TYR A 322 -19.83 -19.28 -3.65
N PRO A 323 -20.48 -18.69 -2.61
CA PRO A 323 -21.92 -18.45 -2.66
C PRO A 323 -22.25 -17.52 -3.82
N THR A 324 -23.06 -18.01 -4.75
CA THR A 324 -23.31 -17.36 -6.02
C THR A 324 -24.10 -16.06 -5.85
N ALA A 325 -23.43 -14.93 -6.03
CA ALA A 325 -24.09 -13.63 -6.23
C ALA A 325 -24.15 -13.30 -7.73
N PHE A 326 -23.06 -13.58 -8.45
CA PHE A 326 -23.01 -13.47 -9.91
C PHE A 326 -22.35 -14.72 -10.52
N PRO A 327 -23.11 -15.57 -11.25
CA PRO A 327 -22.59 -16.83 -11.76
C PRO A 327 -21.39 -16.68 -12.70
N LEU A 328 -20.38 -17.51 -12.51
CA LEU A 328 -19.15 -17.53 -13.31
C LEU A 328 -19.42 -17.73 -14.81
N LYS A 329 -20.42 -18.53 -15.17
CA LYS A 329 -20.82 -18.74 -16.58
C LYS A 329 -21.36 -17.46 -17.24
N HIS A 330 -22.09 -16.64 -16.48
CA HIS A 330 -22.57 -15.34 -16.96
C HIS A 330 -21.40 -14.37 -17.07
N GLN A 331 -20.50 -14.44 -16.09
CA GLN A 331 -19.28 -13.68 -16.11
C GLN A 331 -18.44 -13.94 -17.38
N GLN A 332 -18.21 -15.21 -17.71
CA GLN A 332 -17.45 -15.63 -18.89
C GLN A 332 -18.16 -15.21 -20.19
N LYS A 333 -19.49 -15.30 -20.24
CA LYS A 333 -20.31 -14.85 -21.37
C LYS A 333 -20.12 -13.34 -21.62
N ASP A 334 -20.13 -12.52 -20.57
CA ASP A 334 -19.95 -11.07 -20.71
C ASP A 334 -18.55 -10.68 -21.18
N LEU A 335 -17.50 -11.37 -20.72
CA LEU A 335 -16.14 -11.20 -21.25
C LEU A 335 -16.04 -11.54 -22.73
N ARG A 336 -16.65 -12.64 -23.18
CA ARG A 336 -16.69 -13.01 -24.59
C ARG A 336 -17.40 -11.95 -25.45
N LEU A 337 -18.50 -11.39 -24.96
CA LEU A 337 -19.22 -10.32 -25.68
C LEU A 337 -18.38 -9.04 -25.74
N ALA A 338 -17.71 -8.68 -24.65
CA ALA A 338 -16.81 -7.53 -24.62
C ALA A 338 -15.62 -7.67 -25.57
N LEU A 339 -15.05 -8.87 -25.71
CA LEU A 339 -13.98 -9.15 -26.67
C LEU A 339 -14.48 -9.03 -28.12
N GLY A 340 -15.68 -9.54 -28.43
CA GLY A 340 -16.27 -9.36 -29.76
C GLY A 340 -16.58 -7.90 -30.08
N LEU A 341 -17.01 -7.12 -29.08
CA LEU A 341 -17.18 -5.67 -29.23
C LEU A 341 -15.83 -4.99 -29.50
N ALA A 342 -14.80 -5.32 -28.73
CA ALA A 342 -13.45 -4.77 -28.91
C ALA A 342 -12.91 -5.08 -30.33
N GLU A 343 -13.14 -6.29 -30.83
CA GLU A 343 -12.80 -6.69 -32.20
C GLU A 343 -13.55 -5.84 -33.24
N SER A 344 -14.86 -5.61 -33.06
CA SER A 344 -15.69 -4.83 -34.00
C SER A 344 -15.21 -3.38 -34.19
N VAL A 345 -14.47 -2.84 -33.23
CA VAL A 345 -13.91 -1.48 -33.27
C VAL A 345 -12.38 -1.46 -33.37
N SER A 346 -11.75 -2.60 -33.67
CA SER A 346 -10.28 -2.75 -33.74
C SER A 346 -9.53 -2.29 -32.48
N GLN A 347 -10.15 -2.41 -31.30
CA GLN A 347 -9.55 -2.02 -30.04
C GLN A 347 -8.87 -3.21 -29.35
N ALA A 348 -7.56 -3.13 -29.15
CA ALA A 348 -6.81 -4.14 -28.41
C ALA A 348 -7.24 -4.16 -26.92
N THR A 349 -7.61 -5.35 -26.41
CA THR A 349 -8.00 -5.59 -25.00
C THR A 349 -7.32 -6.84 -24.42
N PRO A 350 -5.97 -6.92 -24.41
CA PRO A 350 -5.23 -8.14 -24.08
C PRO A 350 -5.47 -8.67 -22.66
N ILE A 351 -5.72 -7.80 -21.68
CA ILE A 351 -6.00 -8.22 -20.30
C ILE A 351 -7.37 -8.90 -20.21
N ALA A 352 -8.39 -8.35 -20.88
CA ALA A 352 -9.72 -8.97 -20.93
C ALA A 352 -9.66 -10.34 -21.62
N ALA A 353 -8.80 -10.48 -22.64
CA ALA A 353 -8.58 -11.75 -23.32
C ALA A 353 -7.95 -12.79 -22.38
N ALA A 354 -6.87 -12.43 -21.68
CA ALA A 354 -6.24 -13.32 -20.70
C ALA A 354 -7.21 -13.72 -19.56
N ALA A 355 -7.97 -12.76 -19.03
CA ALA A 355 -8.98 -13.03 -18.01
C ALA A 355 -10.06 -14.00 -18.53
N ASN A 356 -10.54 -13.81 -19.76
CA ASN A 356 -11.52 -14.71 -20.38
C ASN A 356 -11.04 -16.16 -20.45
N GLU A 357 -9.75 -16.39 -20.69
CA GLU A 357 -9.19 -17.75 -20.67
C GLU A 357 -9.21 -18.36 -19.26
N LEU A 358 -8.87 -17.60 -18.22
CA LEU A 358 -8.99 -18.06 -16.83
C LEU A 358 -10.44 -18.45 -16.47
N TYR A 359 -11.40 -17.64 -16.88
CA TYR A 359 -12.82 -17.94 -16.69
C TYR A 359 -13.29 -19.16 -17.49
N LYS A 360 -12.75 -19.41 -18.70
CA LYS A 360 -13.03 -20.65 -19.45
C LYS A 360 -12.46 -21.87 -18.72
N VAL A 361 -11.23 -21.79 -18.20
CA VAL A 361 -10.61 -22.85 -17.40
C VAL A 361 -11.48 -23.16 -16.18
N ALA A 362 -11.87 -22.16 -15.39
CA ALA A 362 -12.75 -22.38 -14.24
C ALA A 362 -14.10 -22.99 -14.63
N LYS A 363 -14.70 -22.54 -15.75
CA LYS A 363 -15.96 -23.10 -16.26
C LYS A 363 -15.82 -24.56 -16.69
N ALA A 364 -14.70 -24.93 -17.34
CA ALA A 364 -14.42 -26.30 -17.77
C ALA A 364 -14.32 -27.27 -16.58
N HIS A 365 -13.90 -26.77 -15.42
CA HIS A 365 -13.86 -27.52 -14.16
C HIS A 365 -15.18 -27.52 -13.37
N GLY A 366 -16.31 -27.21 -14.03
CA GLY A 366 -17.63 -27.29 -13.41
C GLY A 366 -17.99 -26.13 -12.47
N LEU A 367 -17.17 -25.08 -12.40
CA LEU A 367 -17.41 -23.93 -11.52
C LEU A 367 -18.38 -22.89 -12.11
N GLY A 368 -19.02 -23.20 -13.24
CA GLY A 368 -19.86 -22.26 -13.99
C GLY A 368 -21.05 -21.69 -13.20
N ASP A 369 -21.62 -22.45 -12.27
CA ASP A 369 -22.76 -22.03 -11.45
C ASP A 369 -22.35 -21.39 -10.12
N GLN A 370 -21.07 -21.44 -9.78
CA GLN A 370 -20.54 -20.77 -8.60
C GLN A 370 -20.36 -19.28 -8.87
N ASP A 371 -20.09 -18.51 -7.81
CA ASP A 371 -19.76 -17.10 -7.95
C ASP A 371 -18.54 -16.89 -8.86
N PHE A 372 -18.52 -15.78 -9.59
CA PHE A 372 -17.39 -15.43 -10.45
C PHE A 372 -16.04 -15.33 -9.74
N SER A 373 -16.03 -15.12 -8.41
CA SER A 373 -14.83 -15.19 -7.59
C SER A 373 -14.15 -16.57 -7.57
N ALA A 374 -14.86 -17.64 -7.97
CA ALA A 374 -14.30 -18.97 -8.18
C ALA A 374 -13.24 -19.05 -9.29
N VAL A 375 -13.03 -17.96 -10.06
CA VAL A 375 -11.92 -17.86 -11.02
C VAL A 375 -10.55 -18.10 -10.39
N ILE A 376 -10.38 -17.84 -9.09
CA ILE A 376 -9.15 -18.14 -8.35
C ILE A 376 -8.76 -19.62 -8.43
N GLU A 377 -9.74 -20.53 -8.51
CA GLU A 377 -9.47 -21.96 -8.61
C GLU A 377 -8.71 -22.32 -9.90
N SER A 378 -8.90 -21.56 -10.98
CA SER A 378 -8.13 -21.76 -12.23
C SER A 378 -6.62 -21.54 -12.07
N LEU A 379 -6.20 -20.86 -10.99
CA LEU A 379 -4.80 -20.54 -10.69
C LEU A 379 -4.18 -21.46 -9.63
N LYS A 380 -5.00 -22.25 -8.90
CA LYS A 380 -4.52 -23.14 -7.85
C LYS A 380 -3.95 -24.43 -8.44
N SER A 381 -2.83 -24.90 -7.90
CA SER A 381 -2.08 -26.06 -8.41
C SER A 381 -2.85 -27.38 -8.43
N ARG A 382 -3.94 -27.50 -7.65
CA ARG A 382 -4.83 -28.67 -7.66
C ARG A 382 -5.53 -28.93 -9.01
N PHE A 383 -5.55 -27.94 -9.90
CA PHE A 383 -6.11 -28.06 -11.26
C PHE A 383 -5.04 -28.19 -12.35
N GLN A 384 -3.75 -28.27 -11.99
CA GLN A 384 -2.66 -28.49 -12.95
C GLN A 384 -2.23 -29.96 -13.07
N HIS A 385 -2.76 -30.86 -12.23
CA HIS A 385 -2.34 -32.28 -12.14
C HIS A 385 -3.49 -33.28 -12.29
N SER A 386 -4.65 -32.90 -12.83
CA SER A 386 -5.77 -33.83 -13.05
C SER A 386 -5.62 -34.74 -14.29
N ASP A 387 -4.50 -34.67 -15.00
CA ASP A 387 -4.22 -35.45 -16.22
C ASP A 387 -3.15 -36.57 -16.01
N GLU A 388 -2.76 -36.90 -14.78
CA GLU A 388 -1.94 -38.08 -14.49
C GLU A 388 -2.78 -39.18 -13.86
N HIS A 389 -3.48 -39.95 -14.70
CA HIS A 389 -4.03 -41.26 -14.38
C HIS A 389 -3.51 -42.32 -15.35
#